data_AF-A0A940P2I9-F1
#
_entry.id   AF-A0A940P2I9-F1
#
_cell.length_a   1.000
_cell.length_b   1.000
_cell.length_c   1.000
_cell.angle_alpha   90.00
_cell.angle_beta   90.00
_cell.angle_gamma   90.00
#
_symmetry.space_group_name_H-M   'P 1'
#
loop_
_entity.id
_entity.type
_entity.pdbx_description
1 polymer ?
#
loop_
_entity_poly.entity_id
_entity_poly.type
_entity_poly.pdbx_seq_one_letter_code
_entity_poly.pdbx_strand_id
1 'polypeptide(L)'
;MYNQILKRHYAGILLYCCVRLQGDRYAAEDCTQEVFLALYRKFHEIDTTKDIRPWLYAAADREILAYRRRHPQTIDLESIPEPAETPAFAEPPAESILDRLPSKDRSLLEAYYSGADRVQLARKLGISVNTLYMRIWRIRERLLGNANNNKKGGGA
;
A
#
# COMPACT_ATOMS: atom_id res chain seq x y z
N MET A 1 -20.27 -5.65 -10.60
CA MET A 1 -20.08 -5.35 -9.17
C MET A 1 -18.61 -5.37 -8.76
N TYR A 2 -17.85 -6.45 -8.99
CA TYR A 2 -16.40 -6.52 -8.73
C TYR A 2 -15.59 -5.31 -9.25
N ASN A 3 -15.73 -4.96 -10.54
CA ASN A 3 -14.99 -3.84 -11.14
C ASN A 3 -15.21 -2.49 -10.44
N GLN A 4 -16.39 -2.27 -9.83
CA GLN A 4 -16.65 -1.05 -9.06
C GLN A 4 -15.90 -1.05 -7.73
N ILE A 5 -15.87 -2.20 -7.04
CA ILE A 5 -15.10 -2.38 -5.81
C ILE A 5 -13.61 -2.22 -6.09
N LEU A 6 -13.10 -2.85 -7.16
CA LEU A 6 -11.72 -2.70 -7.58
C LEU A 6 -11.38 -1.23 -7.80
N LYS A 7 -12.11 -0.52 -8.68
CA LYS A 7 -11.85 0.90 -8.95
C LYS A 7 -11.91 1.77 -7.69
N ARG A 8 -12.85 1.49 -6.78
CA ARG A 8 -13.05 2.28 -5.56
C ARG A 8 -11.96 2.05 -4.51
N HIS A 9 -11.42 0.85 -4.41
CA HIS A 9 -10.55 0.45 -3.29
C HIS A 9 -9.08 0.24 -3.67
N TYR A 10 -8.76 0.10 -4.96
CA TYR A 10 -7.41 -0.24 -5.43
C TYR A 10 -6.32 0.67 -4.85
N ALA A 11 -6.42 2.00 -5.01
CA ALA A 11 -5.42 2.90 -4.45
C ALA A 11 -5.38 2.92 -2.92
N GLY A 12 -6.51 2.66 -2.27
CA GLY A 12 -6.54 2.57 -0.81
C GLY A 12 -5.71 1.39 -0.30
N ILE A 13 -5.76 0.27 -1.01
CA ILE A 13 -5.00 -0.95 -0.71
C ILE A 13 -3.55 -0.82 -1.17
N LEU A 14 -3.29 -0.30 -2.37
CA LEU A 14 -1.94 -0.05 -2.86
C LEU A 14 -1.16 0.86 -1.89
N LEU A 15 -1.77 1.96 -1.46
CA LEU A 15 -1.13 2.89 -0.55
C LEU A 15 -0.90 2.29 0.84
N TYR A 16 -1.83 1.44 1.29
CA TYR A 16 -1.65 0.68 2.51
C TYR A 16 -0.45 -0.26 2.41
N CYS A 17 -0.37 -1.05 1.32
CA CYS A 17 0.76 -1.94 1.07
C CYS A 17 2.08 -1.16 0.97
N CYS A 18 2.14 -0.05 0.24
CA CYS A 18 3.34 0.79 0.14
C CYS A 18 3.81 1.26 1.51
N VAL A 19 2.92 1.76 2.36
CA VAL A 19 3.29 2.22 3.72
C VAL A 19 3.81 1.05 4.56
N ARG A 20 3.15 -0.11 4.49
CA ARG A 20 3.51 -1.30 5.28
C ARG A 20 4.79 -1.99 4.79
N LEU A 21 5.14 -1.82 3.52
CA LEU A 21 6.34 -2.34 2.87
C LEU A 21 7.42 -1.25 2.71
N GLN A 22 7.37 -0.22 3.55
CA GLN A 22 8.41 0.83 3.65
C GLN A 22 8.71 1.55 2.33
N GLY A 23 7.72 1.60 1.45
CA GLY A 23 7.81 2.28 0.18
C GLY A 23 8.22 1.40 -1.01
N ASP A 24 8.49 0.11 -0.82
CA ASP A 24 8.73 -0.83 -1.93
C ASP A 24 7.49 -0.88 -2.84
N ARG A 25 7.64 -0.30 -4.03
CA ARG A 25 6.56 -0.17 -4.99
C ARG A 25 6.19 -1.51 -5.61
N TYR A 26 7.17 -2.31 -6.02
CA TYR A 26 6.89 -3.57 -6.72
C TYR A 26 6.24 -4.57 -5.76
N ALA A 27 6.76 -4.69 -4.54
CA ALA A 27 6.15 -5.52 -3.51
C ALA A 27 4.72 -5.08 -3.17
N ALA A 28 4.47 -3.77 -3.11
CA ALA A 28 3.15 -3.24 -2.83
C ALA A 28 2.16 -3.48 -3.99
N GLU A 29 2.59 -3.34 -5.24
CA GLU A 29 1.78 -3.65 -6.42
C GLU A 29 1.44 -5.14 -6.47
N ASP A 30 2.41 -6.03 -6.21
CA ASP A 30 2.22 -7.48 -6.16
C ASP A 30 1.22 -7.90 -5.07
N CYS A 31 1.44 -7.46 -3.82
CA CYS A 31 0.51 -7.71 -2.72
C CYS A 31 -0.91 -7.20 -3.03
N THR A 32 -1.02 -6.02 -3.67
CA THR A 32 -2.32 -5.46 -4.05
C THR A 32 -3.02 -6.32 -5.09
N GLN A 33 -2.28 -6.81 -6.10
CA GLN A 33 -2.84 -7.71 -7.12
C GLN A 33 -3.36 -9.00 -6.48
N GLU A 34 -2.58 -9.62 -5.58
CA GLU A 34 -3.00 -10.82 -4.86
C GLU A 34 -4.26 -10.60 -4.01
N VAL A 35 -4.40 -9.44 -3.36
CA VAL A 35 -5.64 -9.08 -2.64
C VAL A 35 -6.86 -9.07 -3.56
N PHE A 36 -6.75 -8.44 -4.73
CA PHE A 36 -7.88 -8.35 -5.66
C PHE A 36 -8.13 -9.67 -6.41
N LEU A 37 -7.11 -10.50 -6.63
CA LEU A 37 -7.27 -11.87 -7.12
C LEU A 37 -7.99 -12.75 -6.09
N ALA A 38 -7.62 -12.64 -4.81
CA ALA A 38 -8.32 -13.31 -3.72
C ALA A 38 -9.78 -12.84 -3.61
N LEU A 39 -10.02 -11.53 -3.79
CA LEU A 39 -11.37 -10.98 -3.83
C LEU A 39 -12.18 -11.58 -4.97
N TYR A 40 -11.60 -11.64 -6.17
CA TYR A 40 -12.28 -12.19 -7.36
C TYR A 40 -12.68 -13.65 -7.13
N ARG A 41 -11.75 -14.47 -6.59
CA ARG A 41 -12.00 -15.89 -6.29
C ARG A 41 -13.11 -16.09 -5.25
N LYS A 42 -13.18 -15.22 -4.24
CA LYS A 42 -14.17 -15.31 -3.14
C LYS A 42 -15.36 -14.38 -3.33
N PHE A 43 -15.51 -13.77 -4.50
CA PHE A 43 -16.45 -12.68 -4.70
C PHE A 43 -17.90 -13.08 -4.40
N HIS A 44 -18.25 -14.32 -4.74
CA HIS A 44 -19.59 -14.88 -4.53
C HIS A 44 -19.85 -15.31 -3.07
N GLU A 45 -18.82 -15.44 -2.25
CA GLU A 45 -18.91 -15.81 -0.83
C GLU A 45 -18.96 -14.57 0.09
N ILE A 46 -18.56 -13.41 -0.43
CA ILE A 46 -18.48 -12.18 0.35
C ILE A 46 -19.81 -11.44 0.28
N ASP A 47 -20.39 -11.18 1.45
CA ASP A 47 -21.55 -10.32 1.59
C ASP A 47 -21.18 -8.86 1.31
N THR A 48 -21.38 -8.42 0.06
CA THR A 48 -21.09 -7.06 -0.40
C THR A 48 -22.09 -6.01 0.09
N THR A 49 -23.14 -6.39 0.82
CA THR A 49 -24.03 -5.42 1.48
C THR A 49 -23.39 -4.80 2.71
N LYS A 50 -22.37 -5.47 3.28
CA LYS A 50 -21.56 -4.99 4.38
C LYS A 50 -20.34 -4.22 3.87
N ASP A 51 -19.74 -3.43 4.77
CA ASP A 51 -18.49 -2.74 4.46
C ASP A 51 -17.38 -3.76 4.15
N ILE A 52 -16.89 -3.75 2.92
CA ILE A 52 -15.86 -4.66 2.42
C ILE A 52 -14.45 -4.27 2.87
N ARG A 53 -14.25 -3.03 3.36
CA ARG A 53 -12.93 -2.51 3.73
C ARG A 53 -12.19 -3.37 4.76
N PRO A 54 -12.82 -3.86 5.86
CA PRO A 54 -12.14 -4.72 6.82
C PRO A 54 -11.57 -5.99 6.19
N TRP A 55 -12.33 -6.61 5.28
CA TRP A 55 -11.88 -7.80 4.55
C TRP A 55 -10.67 -7.49 3.66
N LEU A 56 -10.71 -6.38 2.92
CA LEU A 56 -9.60 -5.97 2.04
C LEU A 56 -8.31 -5.68 2.82
N TYR A 57 -8.39 -4.99 3.95
CA TYR A 57 -7.22 -4.72 4.79
C TYR A 57 -6.68 -5.99 5.45
N ALA A 58 -7.55 -6.90 5.91
CA ALA A 58 -7.12 -8.19 6.45
C ALA A 58 -6.45 -9.06 5.38
N ALA A 59 -6.99 -9.08 4.16
CA ALA A 59 -6.35 -9.76 3.03
C ALA A 59 -4.97 -9.14 2.72
N ALA A 60 -4.87 -7.80 2.72
CA ALA A 60 -3.61 -7.11 2.49
C ALA A 60 -2.56 -7.44 3.55
N ASP A 61 -2.92 -7.45 4.84
CA ASP A 61 -2.00 -7.87 5.90
C ASP A 61 -1.52 -9.32 5.72
N ARG A 62 -2.40 -10.22 5.26
CA ARG A 62 -2.03 -11.60 4.95
C ARG A 62 -1.01 -11.69 3.83
N GLU A 63 -1.21 -10.97 2.73
CA GLU A 63 -0.29 -10.97 1.60
C GLU A 63 1.05 -10.30 1.95
N ILE A 64 1.04 -9.18 2.70
CA ILE A 64 2.25 -8.54 3.21
C ILE A 64 3.04 -9.51 4.11
N LEU A 65 2.36 -10.25 4.99
CA LEU A 65 3.00 -11.24 5.84
C LEU A 65 3.59 -12.40 5.02
N ALA A 66 2.88 -12.87 4.00
CA ALA A 66 3.36 -13.91 3.09
C ALA A 66 4.59 -13.45 2.31
N TYR A 67 4.58 -12.22 1.79
CA TYR A 67 5.71 -11.58 1.12
C TYR A 67 6.93 -11.53 2.04
N ARG A 68 6.79 -10.98 3.26
CA ARG A 68 7.89 -10.88 4.24
C ARG A 68 8.48 -12.24 4.64
N ARG A 69 7.68 -13.32 4.62
CA ARG A 69 8.17 -14.68 4.87
C ARG A 69 9.00 -15.23 3.72
N ARG A 70 8.66 -14.88 2.47
CA ARG A 70 9.40 -15.29 1.27
C ARG A 70 10.66 -14.44 1.04
N HIS A 71 10.64 -13.20 1.53
CA HIS A 71 11.73 -12.24 1.45
C HIS A 71 12.15 -11.83 2.86
N PRO A 72 12.81 -12.73 3.63
CA PRO A 72 13.38 -12.34 4.91
C PRO A 72 14.33 -11.18 4.66
N GLN A 73 14.05 -10.04 5.28
CA GLN A 73 14.97 -8.91 5.26
C GLN A 73 16.28 -9.42 5.86
N THR A 74 17.36 -9.41 5.09
CA THR A 74 18.70 -9.63 5.61
C THR A 74 18.96 -8.50 6.60
N ILE A 75 18.77 -8.78 7.89
CA ILE A 75 19.42 -8.00 8.93
C ILE A 75 20.90 -8.27 8.71
N ASP A 76 21.64 -7.23 8.35
CA ASP A 76 23.09 -7.30 8.24
C ASP A 76 23.65 -7.75 9.59
N LEU A 77 24.12 -8.99 9.63
CA LEU A 77 24.66 -9.64 10.83
C LEU A 77 26.17 -9.59 10.68
N GLU A 78 26.75 -8.42 10.88
CA GLU A 78 28.20 -8.15 10.87
C GLU A 78 28.96 -8.89 12.00
N SER A 79 28.49 -10.06 12.46
CA SER A 79 29.05 -10.78 13.59
C SER A 79 29.16 -12.31 13.45
N ILE A 80 29.07 -12.95 12.28
CA ILE A 80 29.45 -14.37 12.12
C ILE A 80 30.03 -14.63 10.70
N PRO A 81 31.22 -15.25 10.52
CA PRO A 81 31.83 -15.45 9.20
C PRO A 81 31.16 -16.55 8.37
N GLU A 82 31.25 -16.38 7.04
CA GLU A 82 30.56 -17.11 5.95
C GLU A 82 30.83 -18.63 5.86
N PRO A 83 30.04 -19.37 5.05
CA PRO A 83 30.42 -19.51 3.63
C PRO A 83 29.26 -19.39 2.60
N ALA A 84 29.56 -18.59 1.57
CA ALA A 84 29.31 -18.79 0.13
C ALA A 84 27.87 -18.80 -0.49
N GLU A 85 27.76 -17.90 -1.50
CA GLU A 85 27.01 -17.99 -2.77
C GLU A 85 25.52 -17.56 -2.84
N THR A 86 25.29 -16.27 -3.05
CA THR A 86 24.96 -15.65 -4.36
C THR A 86 24.52 -14.19 -4.12
N PRO A 87 24.87 -13.23 -5.00
CA PRO A 87 24.36 -11.87 -4.85
C PRO A 87 22.89 -11.89 -5.21
N ALA A 88 22.03 -11.86 -4.19
CA ALA A 88 20.64 -11.50 -4.36
C ALA A 88 20.63 -10.17 -5.12
N PHE A 89 19.96 -10.15 -6.27
CA PHE A 89 19.65 -8.93 -7.00
C PHE A 89 18.98 -7.96 -6.03
N ALA A 90 19.77 -7.09 -5.41
CA ALA A 90 19.28 -5.87 -4.81
C ALA A 90 18.91 -5.00 -6.01
N GLU A 91 17.73 -5.27 -6.59
CA GLU A 91 17.13 -4.32 -7.49
C GLU A 91 17.13 -2.97 -6.76
N PRO A 92 17.62 -1.89 -7.41
CA PRO A 92 17.61 -0.58 -6.80
C PRO A 92 16.18 -0.29 -6.32
N PRO A 93 16.01 0.30 -5.12
CA PRO A 93 14.69 0.51 -4.55
C PRO A 93 13.83 1.21 -5.58
N ALA A 94 12.84 0.48 -6.09
CA ALA A 94 11.89 1.01 -7.05
C ALA A 94 11.34 2.31 -6.47
N GLU A 95 11.54 3.44 -7.17
CA GLU A 95 11.13 4.77 -6.72
C GLU A 95 9.83 4.67 -5.92
N SER A 96 9.91 4.96 -4.62
CA SER A 96 8.75 4.77 -3.79
C SER A 96 7.65 5.68 -4.28
N ILE A 97 6.43 5.15 -4.41
CA ILE A 97 5.24 5.98 -4.65
C ILE A 97 5.15 7.07 -3.55
N LEU A 98 5.67 6.77 -2.35
CA LEU A 98 5.72 7.70 -1.22
C LEU A 98 6.74 8.83 -1.41
N ASP A 99 7.81 8.64 -2.18
CA ASP A 99 8.85 9.66 -2.42
C ASP A 99 8.33 10.78 -3.33
N ARG A 100 7.29 10.49 -4.11
CA ARG A 100 6.57 11.46 -4.94
C ARG A 100 5.58 12.31 -4.15
N LEU A 101 5.38 12.00 -2.86
CA LEU A 101 4.48 12.76 -1.98
C LEU A 101 5.26 13.81 -1.19
N PRO A 102 4.67 14.99 -0.93
CA PRO A 102 5.22 15.92 0.05
C PRO A 102 5.41 15.21 1.39
N SER A 103 6.51 15.51 2.11
CA SER A 103 6.86 14.88 3.39
C SER A 103 5.69 14.87 4.39
N LYS A 104 4.93 15.97 4.47
CA LYS A 104 3.73 16.09 5.33
C LYS A 104 2.62 15.09 4.97
N ASP A 105 2.46 14.76 3.70
CA ASP A 105 1.45 13.81 3.24
C ASP A 105 1.91 12.36 3.47
N ARG A 106 3.21 12.07 3.31
CA ARG A 106 3.80 10.78 3.67
C ARG A 106 3.62 10.47 5.17
N SER A 107 4.05 11.37 6.05
CA SER A 107 3.91 11.18 7.50
C SER A 107 2.44 11.06 7.93
N LEU A 108 1.53 11.75 7.23
CA LEU A 108 0.10 11.62 7.46
C LEU A 108 -0.42 10.22 7.13
N LEU A 109 0.01 9.63 6.00
CA LEU A 109 -0.38 8.29 5.61
C LEU A 109 0.18 7.22 6.56
N GLU A 110 1.45 7.35 6.94
CA GLU A 110 2.10 6.47 7.92
C GLU A 110 1.32 6.48 9.24
N ALA A 111 1.00 7.67 9.76
CA ALA A 111 0.20 7.80 10.97
C ALA A 111 -1.23 7.23 10.78
N TYR A 112 -1.88 7.51 9.65
CA TYR A 112 -3.24 7.05 9.36
C TYR A 112 -3.34 5.51 9.27
N TYR A 113 -2.35 4.84 8.68
CA TYR A 113 -2.35 3.39 8.51
C TYR A 113 -1.63 2.63 9.63
N SER A 114 -0.93 3.31 10.54
CA SER A 114 -0.37 2.71 11.76
C SER A 114 -1.42 2.24 12.77
N GLY A 115 -2.69 2.57 12.55
CA GLY A 115 -3.79 2.27 13.48
C GLY A 115 -4.04 3.36 14.52
N ALA A 116 -3.44 4.55 14.35
CA ALA A 116 -3.69 5.69 15.22
C ALA A 116 -5.18 6.08 15.23
N ASP A 117 -5.69 6.48 16.40
CA ASP A 117 -7.04 7.02 16.51
C ASP A 117 -7.19 8.27 15.63
N ARG A 118 -8.22 8.28 14.78
CA ARG A 118 -8.40 9.33 13.76
C ARG A 118 -8.74 10.68 14.38
N VAL A 119 -9.42 10.68 15.53
CA VAL A 119 -9.78 11.90 16.26
C VAL A 119 -8.52 12.50 16.89
N GLN A 120 -7.71 11.68 17.54
CA GLN A 120 -6.42 12.10 18.07
C GLN A 120 -5.45 12.55 16.97
N LEU A 121 -5.40 11.87 15.83
CA LEU A 121 -4.57 12.27 14.69
C LEU A 121 -4.99 13.64 14.14
N ALA A 122 -6.29 13.87 13.96
CA ALA A 122 -6.82 15.17 13.54
C ALA A 122 -6.48 16.27 14.56
N ARG A 123 -6.64 16.00 15.86
CA ARG A 123 -6.28 16.91 16.95
C ARG A 123 -4.79 17.26 16.95
N LYS A 124 -3.91 16.26 16.82
CA LYS A 124 -2.45 16.45 16.74
C LYS A 124 -2.04 17.35 15.57
N LEU A 125 -2.78 17.27 14.46
CA LEU A 125 -2.55 18.07 13.25
C LEU A 125 -3.25 19.43 13.28
N GLY A 126 -4.07 19.73 14.29
CA GLY A 126 -4.84 20.97 14.38
C GLY A 126 -5.94 21.09 13.32
N ILE A 127 -6.46 19.98 12.79
CA ILE A 127 -7.47 19.95 11.73
C ILE A 127 -8.73 19.20 12.17
N SER A 128 -9.84 19.40 11.43
CA SER A 128 -11.04 18.59 11.63
C SER A 128 -10.84 17.15 11.11
N VAL A 129 -11.60 16.20 11.67
CA VAL A 129 -11.58 14.79 11.19
C VAL A 129 -12.06 14.70 9.73
N ASN A 130 -13.00 15.57 9.32
CA ASN A 130 -13.42 15.65 7.93
C ASN A 130 -12.28 16.13 7.01
N THR A 131 -11.52 17.14 7.44
CA THR A 131 -10.33 17.62 6.71
C THR A 131 -9.26 16.54 6.60
N LEU A 132 -9.06 15.74 7.65
CA LEU A 132 -8.19 14.57 7.62
C LEU A 132 -8.62 13.60 6.52
N TYR A 133 -9.89 13.21 6.47
CA TYR A 133 -10.41 12.31 5.43
C TYR A 133 -10.28 12.90 4.03
N MET A 134 -10.61 14.18 3.84
CA MET A 134 -10.46 14.88 2.56
C MET A 134 -9.01 14.90 2.07
N ARG A 135 -8.05 15.08 2.99
CA ARG A 135 -6.63 15.09 2.66
C ARG A 135 -6.15 13.70 2.23
N ILE A 136 -6.54 12.65 2.96
CA ILE A 136 -6.26 11.25 2.57
C ILE A 136 -6.89 10.92 1.21
N TRP A 137 -8.13 11.36 0.98
CA TRP A 137 -8.82 11.15 -0.29
C TRP A 137 -8.09 11.84 -1.46
N ARG A 138 -7.66 13.10 -1.31
CA ARG A 138 -6.87 13.82 -2.33
C ARG A 138 -5.54 13.14 -2.62
N ILE A 139 -4.84 12.64 -1.59
CA ILE A 139 -3.59 11.90 -1.78
C ILE A 139 -3.85 10.65 -2.64
N ARG A 140 -4.91 9.89 -2.33
CA ARG A 140 -5.31 8.71 -3.14
C ARG A 140 -5.66 9.08 -4.57
N GLU A 141 -6.41 10.15 -4.78
CA GLU A 141 -6.79 10.63 -6.11
C GLU A 141 -5.57 11.03 -6.95
N ARG A 142 -4.61 11.76 -6.36
CA ARG A 142 -3.37 12.16 -7.04
C ARG A 142 -2.55 10.96 -7.52
N LEU A 143 -2.52 9.90 -6.73
CA LEU A 143 -1.81 8.66 -7.08
C LEU A 143 -2.55 7.86 -8.17
N LEU A 144 -3.88 7.80 -8.13
CA LEU A 144 -4.70 7.17 -9.18
C LEU A 144 -4.66 7.94 -10.51
N GLY A 145 -4.71 9.27 -10.47
CA GLY A 145 -4.70 10.13 -11.64
C GLY A 145 -3.37 10.07 -12.40
N ASN A 146 -2.26 9.98 -11.67
CA ASN A 146 -0.93 9.84 -12.27
C ASN A 146 -0.73 8.46 -12.94
N ALA A 147 -1.35 7.39 -12.44
CA ALA A 147 -1.30 6.07 -13.08
C ALA A 147 -2.00 6.04 -14.45
N ASN A 148 -3.02 6.89 -14.66
CA ASN A 148 -3.71 7.01 -15.96
C ASN A 148 -2.97 7.92 -16.97
N ASN A 149 -2.22 8.91 -16.50
CA ASN A 149 -1.48 9.82 -17.39
C ASN A 149 -0.19 9.18 -17.95
N ASN A 150 0.40 8.20 -17.25
CA ASN A 150 1.63 7.55 -17.68
C ASN A 150 1.46 6.51 -18.81
N LYS A 151 0.22 6.24 -19.27
CA LYS A 151 -0.06 5.38 -20.44
C LYS A 151 -0.21 6.14 -21.77
N LYS A 152 -0.10 7.48 -21.77
CA LYS A 152 -0.23 8.31 -22.99
C LYS A 152 1.09 8.89 -23.51
N GLY A 153 2.24 8.50 -22.93
CA GLY A 153 3.56 9.07 -23.26
C GLY A 153 4.55 8.10 -23.91
N GLY A 154 4.07 7.07 -24.62
CA GLY A 154 4.92 6.10 -25.32
C GLY A 154 4.34 5.78 -26.69
N GLY A 155 4.58 6.69 -27.64
CA GLY A 155 4.11 6.59 -29.02
C GLY A 155 4.65 7.78 -29.80
N ALA A 156 5.96 7.76 -30.01
CA ALA A 156 6.62 8.50 -31.08
C ALA A 156 6.91 7.49 -32.21
#